data_AF-A0A3P1ASL2-F1
#
_entry.id   AF-A0A3P1ASL2-F1
#
_cell.length_a   1.000
_cell.length_b   1.000
_cell.length_c   1.000
_cell.angle_alpha   90.00
_cell.angle_beta   90.00
_cell.angle_gamma   90.00
#
_symmetry.space_group_name_H-M   'P 1'
#
loop_
_entity.id
_entity.type
_entity.pdbx_description
1 polymer ?
#
loop_
_entity_poly.entity_id
_entity_poly.type
_entity_poly.pdbx_seq_one_letter_code
_entity_poly.pdbx_strand_id
1 'polypeptide(L)'
;MRSLRLLDLIITILFYSMLGIGIITFGVFILFLFGIDLGIKTSTTFSDKSKVTMYLLLFSIFIFYSSYVYSIYLFKQNISSFINFKLFTNQVIKNFKIMGVIYIASYIISSLIVPLFRQDLKIEIGQDQDFFNFPLNGLVIGLFFLVLSKVFQIAKFQKEENIELKQENELTI
;
A
#
# COMPACT_ATOMS: atom_id res chain seq x y z
N MET A 1 -5.77 -8.19 -23.43
CA MET A 1 -4.80 -7.10 -23.75
C MET A 1 -5.37 -5.72 -23.49
N ARG A 2 -6.51 -5.35 -24.10
CA ARG A 2 -7.15 -4.05 -23.85
C ARG A 2 -7.49 -3.84 -22.37
N SER A 3 -7.99 -4.87 -21.70
CA SER A 3 -8.25 -4.87 -20.25
C SER A 3 -7.02 -4.58 -19.39
N LEU A 4 -5.87 -5.23 -19.68
CA LEU A 4 -4.61 -4.98 -18.97
C LEU A 4 -4.07 -3.56 -19.20
N ARG A 5 -4.21 -3.03 -20.43
CA ARG A 5 -3.81 -1.65 -20.74
C ARG A 5 -4.71 -0.61 -20.04
N LEU A 6 -6.01 -0.89 -19.95
CA LEU A 6 -6.93 -0.06 -19.17
C LEU A 6 -6.57 -0.08 -17.69
N LEU A 7 -6.27 -1.27 -17.14
CA LEU A 7 -5.82 -1.40 -15.76
C LEU A 7 -4.52 -0.63 -15.50
N ASP A 8 -3.54 -0.73 -16.40
CA ASP A 8 -2.28 0.02 -16.31
C ASP A 8 -2.50 1.54 -16.28
N LEU A 9 -3.40 2.04 -17.13
CA LEU A 9 -3.78 3.45 -17.16
C LEU A 9 -4.43 3.88 -15.84
N ILE A 10 -5.42 3.12 -15.35
CA ILE A 10 -6.12 3.41 -14.09
C ILE A 10 -5.13 3.46 -12.92
N ILE A 11 -4.26 2.45 -12.82
CA ILE A 11 -3.26 2.37 -11.74
C ILE A 11 -2.20 3.47 -11.87
N THR A 12 -1.85 3.87 -13.09
CA THR A 12 -0.92 4.98 -13.32
C THR A 12 -1.52 6.31 -12.88
N ILE A 13 -2.78 6.59 -13.23
CA ILE A 13 -3.50 7.78 -12.76
C ILE A 13 -3.59 7.78 -11.24
N LEU A 14 -3.99 6.65 -10.65
CA LEU A 14 -4.11 6.50 -9.20
C LEU A 14 -2.76 6.74 -8.50
N PHE A 15 -1.67 6.21 -9.04
CA PHE A 15 -0.34 6.40 -8.46
C PHE A 15 0.08 7.88 -8.45
N TYR A 16 -0.07 8.59 -9.57
CA TYR A 16 0.32 10.00 -9.65
C TYR A 16 -0.63 10.91 -8.85
N SER A 17 -1.92 10.59 -8.77
CA SER A 17 -2.85 11.34 -7.93
C SER A 17 -2.52 11.19 -6.44
N MET A 18 -2.18 9.98 -5.99
CA MET A 18 -1.73 9.75 -4.62
C MET A 18 -0.38 10.45 -4.35
N LEU A 19 0.59 10.43 -5.27
CA LEU A 19 1.81 11.23 -5.09
C LEU A 19 1.51 12.72 -4.93
N GLY A 20 0.60 13.27 -5.75
CA GLY A 20 0.20 14.67 -5.65
C GLY A 20 -0.43 15.02 -4.30
N ILE A 21 -1.38 14.20 -3.83
CA ILE A 21 -2.02 14.37 -2.51
C ILE A 21 -0.98 14.26 -1.39
N GLY A 22 -0.04 13.31 -1.48
CA GLY A 22 1.03 13.15 -0.52
C GLY A 22 1.92 14.38 -0.41
N ILE A 23 2.32 14.97 -1.55
CA ILE A 23 3.14 16.19 -1.60
C ILE A 23 2.40 17.37 -0.95
N ILE A 24 1.12 17.58 -1.28
CA ILE A 24 0.31 18.66 -0.71
C ILE A 24 0.19 18.49 0.81
N THR A 25 -0.14 17.27 1.26
CA THR A 25 -0.34 16.96 2.68
C THR A 25 0.97 17.15 3.48
N PHE A 26 2.09 16.71 2.91
CA PHE A 26 3.41 16.90 3.50
C PHE A 26 3.81 18.38 3.54
N GLY A 27 3.52 19.14 2.49
CA GLY A 27 3.74 20.59 2.45
C GLY A 27 2.98 21.32 3.56
N VAL A 28 1.69 21.01 3.73
CA VAL A 28 0.86 21.56 4.83
C VAL A 28 1.43 21.17 6.19
N PHE A 29 1.85 19.91 6.37
CA PHE A 29 2.47 19.44 7.61
C PHE A 29 3.75 20.21 7.96
N ILE A 30 4.61 20.48 6.97
CA ILE A 30 5.83 21.28 7.16
C ILE A 30 5.49 22.71 7.57
N LEU A 31 4.54 23.37 6.87
CA LEU A 31 4.13 24.74 7.22
C LEU A 31 3.60 24.82 8.66
N PHE A 32 2.85 23.80 9.09
CA PHE A 32 2.40 23.67 10.48
C PHE A 32 3.55 23.50 11.48
N LEU A 33 4.56 22.68 11.16
CA LEU A 33 5.76 22.51 11.99
C LEU A 33 6.55 23.81 12.20
N PHE A 34 6.59 24.68 11.18
CA PHE A 34 7.24 25.98 11.26
C PHE A 34 6.36 27.08 11.88
N GLY A 35 5.14 26.75 12.32
CA GLY A 35 4.23 27.70 12.95
C GLY A 35 3.70 28.78 12.01
N ILE A 36 3.72 28.52 10.69
CA ILE A 36 3.18 29.44 9.68
C ILE A 36 1.66 29.32 9.72
N ASP A 37 0.98 30.39 10.13
CA ASP A 37 -0.47 30.45 10.14
C ASP A 37 -1.00 30.51 8.69
N LEU A 38 -1.73 29.47 8.30
CA LEU A 38 -2.35 29.34 6.98
C LEU A 38 -3.69 30.10 6.90
N GLY A 39 -4.11 30.79 7.96
CA GLY A 39 -5.42 31.46 8.05
C GLY A 39 -6.59 30.48 8.09
N ILE A 40 -6.31 29.19 8.21
CA ILE A 40 -7.31 28.12 8.34
C ILE A 40 -7.61 27.99 9.82
N LYS A 41 -8.81 28.39 10.24
CA LYS A 41 -9.31 28.15 11.61
C LYS A 41 -9.44 26.64 11.82
N THR A 42 -8.40 25.98 12.31
CA THR A 42 -8.49 24.60 12.76
C THR A 42 -9.21 24.60 14.12
N SER A 43 -10.35 23.93 14.19
CA SER A 43 -11.19 23.82 15.41
C SER A 43 -10.57 22.93 16.50
N THR A 44 -9.26 22.77 16.48
CA THR A 44 -8.55 21.85 17.33
C THR A 44 -7.84 22.63 18.42
N THR A 45 -8.53 22.80 19.55
CA THR A 45 -7.93 23.32 20.79
C THR A 45 -7.05 22.23 21.39
N PHE A 46 -5.75 22.26 21.08
CA PHE A 46 -4.79 21.31 21.61
C PHE A 46 -4.16 21.81 22.91
N SER A 47 -4.10 20.94 23.93
CA SER A 47 -3.35 21.21 25.17
C SER A 47 -1.84 21.10 24.91
N ASP A 48 -1.02 21.98 25.49
CA ASP A 48 0.44 21.99 25.29
C ASP A 48 1.13 20.65 25.65
N LYS A 49 0.52 19.83 26.50
CA LYS A 49 1.01 18.49 26.87
C LYS A 49 0.93 17.45 25.73
N SER A 50 0.19 17.72 24.64
CA SER A 50 -0.08 16.74 23.56
C SER A 50 0.69 16.97 22.26
N LYS A 51 1.60 17.96 22.19
CA LYS A 51 2.33 18.31 20.95
C LYS A 51 3.23 17.19 20.43
N VAL A 52 3.97 16.51 21.32
CA VAL A 52 4.84 15.37 20.94
C VAL A 52 4.01 14.21 20.41
N THR A 53 2.92 13.86 21.10
CA THR A 53 1.98 12.81 20.69
C THR A 53 1.36 13.11 19.32
N MET A 54 1.04 14.38 19.06
CA MET A 54 0.52 14.82 17.76
C MET A 54 1.56 14.65 16.64
N TYR A 55 2.81 15.05 16.84
CA TYR A 55 3.86 14.87 15.83
C TYR A 55 4.12 13.39 15.55
N LEU A 56 4.12 12.54 16.58
CA LEU A 56 4.22 11.10 16.43
C LEU A 56 3.03 10.52 15.65
N LEU A 57 1.80 10.97 15.94
CA LEU A 57 0.61 10.54 15.22
C LEU A 57 0.67 10.94 13.74
N LEU A 58 0.99 12.20 13.43
CA LEU A 58 1.08 12.71 12.06
C LEU A 58 2.19 12.02 11.28
N PHE A 59 3.34 11.79 11.91
CA PHE A 59 4.43 11.01 11.32
C PHE A 59 4.02 9.57 11.02
N SER A 60 3.29 8.93 11.94
CA SER A 60 2.75 7.58 11.75
C SER A 60 1.79 7.53 10.56
N ILE A 61 0.86 8.48 10.45
CA ILE A 61 -0.07 8.62 9.31
C ILE A 61 0.70 8.77 8.00
N PHE A 62 1.76 9.58 7.99
CA PHE A 62 2.60 9.76 6.80
C PHE A 62 3.31 8.47 6.36
N ILE A 63 3.82 7.67 7.31
CA ILE A 63 4.43 6.36 7.03
C ILE A 63 3.39 5.41 6.43
N PHE A 64 2.17 5.36 6.99
CA PHE A 64 1.10 4.51 6.47
C PHE A 64 0.75 4.90 5.05
N TYR A 65 0.52 6.19 4.83
CA TYR A 65 0.21 6.72 3.51
C TYR A 65 1.29 6.35 2.49
N SER A 66 2.56 6.59 2.83
CA SER A 66 3.70 6.27 1.98
C SER A 66 3.79 4.77 1.66
N SER A 67 3.50 3.91 2.64
CA SER A 67 3.47 2.47 2.46
C SER A 67 2.37 2.03 1.48
N TYR A 68 1.17 2.62 1.56
CA TYR A 68 0.10 2.38 0.60
C TYR A 68 0.47 2.84 -0.82
N VAL A 69 1.04 4.03 -0.96
CA VAL A 69 1.52 4.54 -2.25
C VAL A 69 2.57 3.61 -2.85
N TYR A 70 3.49 3.12 -2.02
CA TYR A 70 4.49 2.15 -2.44
C TYR A 70 3.85 0.83 -2.90
N SER A 71 2.81 0.33 -2.21
CA SER A 71 2.08 -0.84 -2.67
C SER A 71 1.44 -0.65 -4.05
N ILE A 72 0.91 0.54 -4.36
CA ILE A 72 0.35 0.85 -5.69
C ILE A 72 1.45 0.90 -6.74
N TYR A 73 2.63 1.46 -6.41
CA TYR A 73 3.79 1.42 -7.29
C TYR A 73 4.24 -0.01 -7.64
N LEU A 74 4.31 -0.90 -6.64
CA LEU A 74 4.63 -2.31 -6.87
C LEU A 74 3.61 -3.00 -7.77
N PHE A 75 2.31 -2.67 -7.59
CA PHE A 75 1.26 -3.20 -8.44
C PHE A 75 1.38 -2.71 -9.89
N LYS A 76 1.70 -1.42 -10.10
CA LYS A 76 2.03 -0.85 -11.41
C LYS A 76 3.19 -1.62 -12.07
N GLN A 77 4.25 -1.92 -11.32
CA GLN A 77 5.38 -2.69 -11.84
C GLN A 77 4.98 -4.12 -12.26
N ASN A 78 4.08 -4.75 -11.51
CA ASN A 78 3.54 -6.07 -11.86
C ASN A 78 2.70 -6.01 -13.14
N ILE A 79 1.82 -5.02 -13.30
CA ILE A 79 1.01 -4.84 -14.51
C ILE A 79 1.92 -4.62 -15.74
N SER A 80 2.95 -3.79 -15.61
CA SER A 80 3.93 -3.59 -16.68
C SER A 80 4.63 -4.90 -17.05
N SER A 81 4.99 -5.73 -16.06
CA SER A 81 5.55 -7.06 -16.30
C SER A 81 4.54 -7.97 -17.03
N PHE A 82 3.26 -7.86 -16.71
CA PHE A 82 2.19 -8.64 -17.34
C PHE A 82 1.94 -8.25 -18.79
N ILE A 83 1.97 -6.96 -19.10
CA ILE A 83 1.89 -6.46 -20.48
C ILE A 83 3.06 -6.98 -21.32
N ASN A 84 4.24 -7.10 -20.71
CA ASN A 84 5.45 -7.62 -21.35
C ASN A 84 5.56 -9.16 -21.31
N PHE A 85 4.50 -9.88 -20.92
CA PHE A 85 4.46 -11.34 -20.79
C PHE A 85 5.49 -11.95 -19.81
N LYS A 86 6.07 -11.15 -18.92
CA LYS A 86 7.03 -11.57 -17.89
C LYS A 86 6.31 -11.89 -16.57
N LEU A 87 5.37 -12.83 -16.63
CA LEU A 87 4.44 -13.15 -15.53
C LEU A 87 5.15 -13.77 -14.32
N PHE A 88 6.03 -14.74 -14.54
CA PHE A 88 6.61 -15.59 -13.48
C PHE A 88 8.02 -15.16 -13.06
N THR A 89 8.29 -13.86 -13.06
CA THR A 89 9.59 -13.36 -12.62
C THR A 89 9.68 -13.31 -11.10
N ASN A 90 10.90 -13.46 -10.56
CA ASN A 90 11.15 -13.29 -9.13
C ASN A 90 10.70 -11.92 -8.62
N GLN A 91 10.76 -10.89 -9.48
CA GLN A 91 10.31 -9.53 -9.16
C GLN A 91 8.79 -9.50 -8.91
N VAL A 92 7.97 -10.08 -9.78
CA VAL A 92 6.50 -10.13 -9.61
C VAL A 92 6.13 -10.85 -8.31
N ILE A 93 6.75 -11.99 -8.05
CA ILE A 93 6.53 -12.79 -6.83
C ILE A 93 6.88 -11.97 -5.59
N LYS A 94 8.05 -11.31 -5.59
CA LYS A 94 8.51 -10.45 -4.50
C LYS A 94 7.56 -9.27 -4.27
N ASN A 95 7.12 -8.63 -5.34
CA ASN A 95 6.19 -7.49 -5.26
C ASN A 95 4.87 -7.89 -4.59
N PHE A 96 4.25 -9.00 -5.01
CA PHE A 96 3.03 -9.48 -4.34
C PHE A 96 3.27 -9.83 -2.87
N LYS A 97 4.42 -10.43 -2.53
CA LYS A 97 4.77 -10.70 -1.14
C LYS A 97 4.86 -9.41 -0.32
N ILE A 98 5.54 -8.39 -0.83
CA ILE A 98 5.70 -7.11 -0.14
C ILE A 98 4.35 -6.41 0.01
N MET A 99 3.53 -6.35 -1.03
CA MET A 99 2.18 -5.79 -0.96
C MET A 99 1.37 -6.48 0.14
N GLY A 100 1.36 -7.81 0.18
CA GLY A 100 0.66 -8.57 1.21
C GLY A 100 1.09 -8.20 2.62
N VAL A 101 2.40 -8.09 2.85
CA VAL A 101 2.96 -7.66 4.15
C VAL A 101 2.54 -6.23 4.49
N ILE A 102 2.57 -5.29 3.54
CA ILE A 102 2.16 -3.91 3.77
C ILE A 102 0.71 -3.84 4.24
N TYR A 103 -0.22 -4.53 3.56
CA TYR A 103 -1.63 -4.51 3.93
C TYR A 103 -1.89 -5.18 5.28
N ILE A 104 -1.25 -6.32 5.59
CA ILE A 104 -1.39 -6.99 6.89
C ILE A 104 -0.82 -6.12 8.02
N ALA A 105 0.39 -5.58 7.84
CA ALA A 105 1.03 -4.73 8.83
C ALA A 105 0.18 -3.47 9.09
N SER A 106 -0.33 -2.86 8.03
CA SER A 106 -1.20 -1.68 8.13
C SER A 106 -2.48 -1.98 8.89
N TYR A 107 -3.10 -3.15 8.66
CA TYR A 107 -4.27 -3.61 9.40
C TYR A 107 -3.99 -3.87 10.88
N ILE A 108 -2.90 -4.57 11.20
CA ILE A 108 -2.51 -4.85 12.59
C ILE A 108 -2.28 -3.54 13.34
N ILE A 109 -1.56 -2.60 12.71
CA ILE A 109 -1.26 -1.33 13.33
C ILE A 109 -2.53 -0.49 13.49
N SER A 110 -3.39 -0.39 12.47
CA SER A 110 -4.63 0.37 12.59
C SER A 110 -5.56 -0.21 13.65
N SER A 111 -5.61 -1.54 13.80
CA SER A 111 -6.52 -2.21 14.74
C SER A 111 -6.02 -2.18 16.19
N LEU A 112 -4.70 -2.24 16.40
CA LEU A 112 -4.13 -2.31 17.75
C LEU A 112 -3.64 -0.96 18.27
N ILE A 113 -3.04 -0.14 17.41
CA ILE A 113 -2.29 1.05 17.84
C ILE A 113 -3.20 2.28 17.85
N VAL A 114 -4.03 2.48 16.83
CA VAL A 114 -4.89 3.68 16.73
C VAL A 114 -5.90 3.81 17.90
N PRO A 115 -6.53 2.72 18.39
CA PRO A 115 -7.44 2.82 19.54
C PRO A 115 -6.75 3.30 20.83
N LEU A 116 -5.46 2.97 21.02
CA LEU A 116 -4.69 3.41 22.18
C LEU A 116 -4.51 4.93 22.19
N PHE A 117 -4.30 5.55 21.03
CA PHE A 117 -4.14 7.00 20.91
C PHE A 117 -5.46 7.78 20.89
N ARG A 118 -6.59 7.14 20.53
CA ARG A 118 -7.91 7.77 20.56
C ARG A 118 -8.39 8.08 21.97
N GLN A 119 -7.93 7.34 22.99
CA GLN A 119 -8.33 7.60 24.37
C GLN A 119 -7.75 8.91 24.91
N ASP A 120 -6.55 9.29 24.45
CA ASP A 120 -5.84 10.50 24.91
C ASP A 120 -6.13 11.73 24.04
N LEU A 121 -6.59 11.54 22.81
CA LEU A 121 -6.82 12.60 21.84
C LEU A 121 -8.31 12.64 21.46
N LYS A 122 -9.05 13.63 21.99
CA LYS A 122 -10.40 13.99 21.51
C LYS A 122 -10.30 14.62 20.12
N ILE A 123 -9.94 13.81 19.13
CA ILE A 123 -9.97 14.23 17.73
C ILE A 123 -11.34 13.81 17.21
N GLU A 124 -12.25 14.77 17.15
CA GLU A 124 -13.46 14.66 16.33
C GLU A 124 -13.03 14.75 14.86
N ILE A 125 -12.51 13.63 14.33
CA ILE A 125 -12.38 13.49 12.88
C ILE A 125 -13.81 13.29 12.38
N GLY A 126 -14.41 14.35 11.84
CA GLY A 126 -15.65 14.28 11.06
C GLY A 126 -15.42 13.44 9.82
N GLN A 127 -15.46 12.11 9.97
CA GLN A 127 -15.52 11.17 8.87
C GLN A 127 -16.55 10.12 9.23
N ASP A 128 -17.68 10.15 8.53
CA ASP A 128 -18.47 8.95 8.30
C ASP A 128 -17.57 8.00 7.51
N GLN A 129 -16.92 7.07 8.22
CA GLN A 129 -15.88 6.18 7.74
C GLN A 129 -16.44 4.93 7.04
N ASP A 130 -17.59 5.00 6.38
CA ASP A 130 -18.40 3.80 6.12
C ASP A 130 -17.94 2.88 4.97
N PHE A 131 -17.04 3.31 4.07
CA PHE A 131 -16.59 2.45 2.96
C PHE A 131 -15.27 1.70 3.19
N PHE A 132 -14.40 2.19 4.08
CA PHE A 132 -13.12 1.55 4.41
C PHE A 132 -13.09 0.93 5.82
N ASN A 133 -14.14 1.10 6.62
CA ASN A 133 -14.26 0.52 7.97
C ASN A 133 -14.71 -0.94 8.02
N PHE A 134 -14.61 -1.71 6.94
CA PHE A 134 -14.60 -3.16 7.13
C PHE A 134 -13.27 -3.51 7.79
N PRO A 135 -13.26 -3.89 9.09
CA PRO A 135 -12.02 -4.15 9.80
C PRO A 135 -11.20 -5.20 9.04
N LEU A 136 -11.83 -6.17 8.40
CA LEU A 136 -11.14 -7.25 7.72
C LEU A 136 -10.55 -6.90 6.34
N ASN A 137 -10.84 -5.73 5.76
CA ASN A 137 -10.45 -5.44 4.37
C ASN A 137 -8.92 -5.46 4.18
N GLY A 138 -8.16 -4.82 5.07
CA GLY A 138 -6.69 -4.83 4.99
C GLY A 138 -6.09 -6.22 5.16
N LEU A 139 -6.64 -7.01 6.10
CA LEU A 139 -6.18 -8.38 6.35
C LEU A 139 -6.46 -9.30 5.15
N VAL A 140 -7.69 -9.30 4.65
CA VAL A 140 -8.12 -10.15 3.53
C VAL A 140 -7.35 -9.82 2.26
N ILE A 141 -7.22 -8.54 1.93
CA ILE A 141 -6.45 -8.08 0.76
C ILE A 141 -4.97 -8.45 0.93
N GLY A 142 -4.41 -8.29 2.13
CA GLY A 142 -3.02 -8.65 2.39
C GLY A 142 -2.75 -10.14 2.26
N LEU A 143 -3.62 -11.00 2.82
CA LEU A 143 -3.55 -12.45 2.67
C LEU A 143 -3.72 -12.87 1.20
N PHE A 144 -4.63 -12.23 0.48
CA PHE A 144 -4.82 -12.47 -0.96
C PHE A 144 -3.52 -12.25 -1.74
N PHE A 145 -2.79 -11.16 -1.50
CA PHE A 145 -1.52 -10.92 -2.18
C PHE A 145 -0.41 -11.90 -1.76
N LEU A 146 -0.38 -12.34 -0.50
CA LEU A 146 0.55 -13.40 -0.08
C LEU A 146 0.25 -14.73 -0.77
N VAL A 147 -1.02 -15.12 -0.87
CA VAL A 147 -1.44 -16.32 -1.60
C VAL A 147 -1.07 -16.20 -3.07
N LEU A 148 -1.32 -15.04 -3.70
CA LEU A 148 -0.96 -14.80 -5.09
C LEU A 148 0.56 -14.92 -5.32
N SER A 149 1.38 -14.40 -4.41
CA SER A 149 2.83 -14.60 -4.44
C SER A 149 3.21 -16.09 -4.46
N LYS A 150 2.55 -16.91 -3.63
CA LYS A 150 2.78 -18.36 -3.56
C LYS A 150 2.31 -19.09 -4.83
N VAL A 151 1.14 -18.74 -5.35
CA VAL A 151 0.64 -19.32 -6.60
C VAL A 151 1.60 -19.04 -7.76
N PHE A 152 2.10 -17.81 -7.87
CA PHE A 152 3.08 -17.45 -8.90
C PHE A 152 4.41 -18.18 -8.71
N GLN A 153 4.84 -18.39 -7.46
CA GLN A 153 6.04 -19.18 -7.16
C GLN A 153 5.89 -20.64 -7.62
N ILE A 154 4.76 -21.29 -7.32
CA ILE A 154 4.48 -22.67 -7.73
C ILE A 154 4.39 -22.78 -9.25
N ALA A 155 3.67 -21.86 -9.89
CA ALA A 155 3.54 -21.84 -11.36
C ALA A 155 4.88 -21.63 -12.07
N LYS A 156 5.79 -20.84 -11.47
CA LYS A 156 7.15 -20.68 -11.99
C LYS A 156 7.91 -22.01 -11.96
N PHE A 157 7.89 -22.70 -10.82
CA PHE A 157 8.57 -23.99 -10.65
C PHE A 157 8.06 -25.04 -11.64
N GLN A 158 6.73 -25.17 -11.76
CA GLN A 158 6.10 -26.09 -12.73
C GLN A 158 6.47 -25.77 -14.18
N LYS A 159 6.67 -24.49 -14.52
CA LYS A 159 7.11 -24.08 -15.86
C LYS A 159 8.56 -24.46 -16.11
N GLU A 160 9.43 -24.29 -15.13
CA GLU A 160 10.86 -24.62 -15.23
C GLU A 160 11.05 -26.14 -15.37
N GLU A 161 10.37 -26.94 -14.53
CA GLU A 161 10.38 -28.42 -14.60
C GLU A 161 9.91 -28.96 -15.96
N ASN A 162 8.82 -28.40 -16.51
CA ASN A 162 8.33 -28.79 -17.84
C ASN A 162 9.30 -28.45 -18.98
N ILE A 163 10.18 -27.46 -18.82
CA ILE A 163 11.20 -27.12 -19.82
C ILE A 163 12.35 -28.12 -19.74
N GLU A 164 12.78 -28.48 -18.53
CA GLU A 164 13.84 -29.47 -18.30
C GLU A 164 13.44 -30.84 -18.87
N LEU A 165 12.22 -31.33 -18.59
CA LEU A 165 11.72 -32.60 -19.11
C LEU A 165 11.64 -32.63 -20.65
N LYS A 166 11.33 -31.50 -21.29
CA LYS A 166 11.33 -31.41 -22.76
C LYS A 166 12.73 -31.51 -23.33
N GLN A 167 13.70 -30.84 -22.70
CA GLN A 167 15.09 -30.91 -23.13
C GLN A 167 15.66 -32.33 -22.97
N GLU A 168 15.32 -33.02 -21.87
CA GLU A 168 15.73 -34.40 -21.66
C GLU A 168 15.15 -35.34 -22.73
N ASN A 169 13.86 -35.21 -23.03
CA ASN A 169 13.21 -36.00 -24.08
C ASN A 169 13.80 -35.77 -25.48
N GLU A 170 14.15 -34.52 -25.83
CA GLU A 170 14.79 -34.19 -27.11
C GLU A 170 16.23 -34.72 -27.24
N LEU A 171 16.92 -34.97 -26.12
CA LEU A 171 18.27 -35.55 -26.10
C LEU A 171 18.28 -37.08 -26.17
N THR A 172 17.14 -37.73 -25.90
CA THR A 172 16.98 -39.19 -25.89
C THR A 172 16.42 -39.79 -27.20
N ILE A 173 16.08 -38.95 -28.18
CA ILE A 173 15.59 -39.33 -29.53
C ILE A 173 16.69 -39.07 -30.56
#